data_AF-A0A127VJ37-F1
#
_entry.id   AF-A0A127VJ37-F1
#
_cell.length_a   1.000
_cell.length_b   1.000
_cell.length_c   1.000
_cell.angle_alpha   90.00
_cell.angle_beta   90.00
_cell.angle_gamma   90.00
#
_symmetry.space_group_name_H-M   'P 1'
#
loop_
_entity.id
_entity.type
_entity.pdbx_description
1 polymer ?
#
loop_
_entity_poly.entity_id
_entity_poly.type
_entity_poly.pdbx_seq_one_letter_code
_entity_poly.pdbx_strand_id
1 'polypeptide(L)'
;MKRNLILSLALVLGFSTFNANANEAPQIVKIVPVKNTPGNNIQGPSTVYLSNGAYTYTVSGLGNKFPADAIWSIGGNPSIQFPVSAPVNGSTSITFSGTDFASGPAGKRFIYLIGTTDDGLITIFATKLVNVYN
;
A
#
# COMPACT_ATOMS: atom_id res chain seq x y z
N MET A 1 -10.35 -44.24 3.12
CA MET A 1 -9.89 -43.52 4.32
C MET A 1 -9.23 -42.22 3.89
N LYS A 2 -9.77 -41.06 4.26
CA LYS A 2 -9.22 -39.72 3.93
C LYS A 2 -8.47 -39.20 5.16
N ARG A 3 -7.22 -38.76 5.01
CA ARG A 3 -6.47 -38.04 6.05
C ARG A 3 -6.25 -36.62 5.55
N ASN A 4 -6.90 -35.67 6.20
CA ASN A 4 -6.71 -34.24 5.99
C ASN A 4 -5.44 -33.82 6.74
N LEU A 5 -4.47 -33.25 6.03
CA LEU A 5 -3.28 -32.65 6.62
C LEU A 5 -3.58 -31.16 6.85
N ILE A 6 -3.63 -30.73 8.12
CA ILE A 6 -3.73 -29.32 8.49
C ILE A 6 -2.29 -28.77 8.52
N LEU A 7 -2.01 -27.76 7.70
CA LEU A 7 -0.73 -27.07 7.65
C LEU A 7 -0.85 -25.76 8.42
N SER A 8 -0.29 -25.71 9.62
CA SER A 8 -0.26 -24.50 10.47
C SER A 8 0.86 -23.58 9.99
N LEU A 9 0.51 -22.37 9.53
CA LEU A 9 1.45 -21.33 9.17
C LEU A 9 1.72 -20.44 10.40
N ALA A 10 2.90 -20.57 10.99
CA ALA A 10 3.38 -19.65 12.02
C ALA A 10 4.16 -18.51 11.34
N LEU A 11 3.63 -17.29 11.40
CA LEU A 11 4.31 -16.08 10.92
C LEU A 11 5.04 -15.43 12.09
N VAL A 12 6.38 -15.56 12.13
CA VAL A 12 7.24 -14.83 13.08
C VAL A 12 7.63 -13.50 12.43
N LEU A 13 7.18 -12.39 13.02
CA LEU A 13 7.62 -11.04 12.67
C LEU A 13 8.84 -10.69 13.53
N GLY A 14 10.04 -10.73 12.95
CA GLY A 14 11.27 -10.22 13.55
C GLY A 14 11.76 -8.99 12.78
N PHE A 15 11.75 -7.82 13.42
CA PHE A 15 12.47 -6.65 12.93
C PHE A 15 13.93 -6.75 13.36
N SER A 16 14.84 -6.88 12.39
CA SER A 16 16.27 -6.73 12.64
C SER A 16 16.74 -5.43 12.00
N THR A 17 17.21 -4.51 12.84
CA THR A 17 18.03 -3.37 12.46
C THR A 17 19.36 -3.88 11.92
N PHE A 18 19.66 -3.66 10.65
CA PHE A 18 20.95 -4.02 10.07
C PHE A 18 21.99 -2.91 10.33
N ASN A 19 22.90 -3.16 11.28
CA ASN A 19 24.28 -2.71 11.18
C ASN A 19 25.09 -3.93 10.75
N ALA A 20 25.74 -3.89 9.59
CA ALA A 20 26.70 -4.92 9.19
C ALA A 20 27.91 -4.23 8.57
N ASN A 21 29.03 -4.32 9.28
CA ASN A 21 30.37 -4.05 8.77
C ASN A 21 31.09 -5.40 8.64
N ALA A 22 31.92 -5.51 7.61
CA ALA A 22 32.80 -6.61 7.23
C ALA A 22 32.19 -7.89 6.60
N ASN A 23 32.22 -7.89 5.27
CA ASN A 23 32.68 -8.98 4.41
C ASN A 23 31.94 -10.33 4.45
N GLU A 24 30.74 -10.37 3.89
CA GLU A 24 30.18 -11.59 3.29
C GLU A 24 29.56 -11.27 1.92
N ALA A 25 29.57 -12.25 1.03
CA ALA A 25 29.19 -12.17 -0.38
C ALA A 25 27.93 -11.32 -0.61
N PRO A 26 27.83 -10.56 -1.73
CA PRO A 26 26.67 -9.73 -2.01
C PRO A 26 25.42 -10.61 -2.01
N GLN A 27 24.69 -10.56 -0.90
CA GLN A 27 23.32 -11.01 -0.80
C GLN A 27 22.61 -10.22 -1.87
N ILE A 28 22.23 -10.89 -2.95
CA ILE A 28 21.35 -10.34 -3.97
C ILE A 28 20.06 -10.07 -3.20
N VAL A 29 19.93 -8.85 -2.70
CA VAL A 29 18.63 -8.26 -2.40
C VAL A 29 17.90 -8.45 -3.71
N LYS A 30 16.96 -9.40 -3.75
CA LYS A 30 16.04 -9.51 -4.86
C LYS A 30 15.21 -8.25 -4.76
N ILE A 31 15.72 -7.17 -5.37
CA ILE A 31 15.00 -5.95 -5.61
C ILE A 31 13.83 -6.43 -6.45
N VAL A 32 12.69 -6.67 -5.81
CA VAL A 32 11.45 -6.98 -6.51
C VAL A 32 11.23 -5.74 -7.38
N PRO A 33 11.28 -5.85 -8.72
CA PRO A 33 11.05 -4.70 -9.56
C PRO A 33 9.65 -4.16 -9.23
N VAL A 34 9.58 -2.94 -8.70
CA VAL A 34 8.31 -2.24 -8.57
C VAL A 34 7.92 -1.81 -9.97
N LYS A 35 6.90 -2.46 -10.53
CA LYS A 35 6.33 -2.04 -11.80
C LYS A 35 5.41 -0.87 -11.54
N ASN A 36 5.74 0.29 -12.09
CA ASN A 36 4.83 1.43 -12.12
C ASN A 36 4.00 1.32 -13.40
N THR A 37 2.74 0.91 -13.27
CA THR A 37 1.78 0.90 -14.39
C THR A 37 0.67 1.89 -14.03
N PRO A 38 0.92 3.21 -14.06
CA PRO A 38 -0.06 4.20 -13.67
C PRO A 38 -1.10 4.35 -14.79
N GLY A 39 -1.99 3.36 -14.89
CA GLY A 39 -3.14 3.40 -15.80
C GLY A 39 -4.33 4.14 -15.18
N ASN A 40 -4.44 4.12 -13.85
CA ASN A 40 -5.60 4.61 -13.13
C ASN A 40 -5.23 5.74 -12.17
N ASN A 41 -6.01 6.82 -12.20
CA ASN A 41 -5.83 7.95 -11.29
C ASN A 41 -6.66 7.78 -10.02
N ILE A 42 -6.08 8.10 -8.86
CA ILE A 42 -6.86 8.23 -7.63
C ILE A 42 -7.62 9.56 -7.70
N GLN A 43 -8.94 9.48 -7.62
CA GLN A 43 -9.86 10.61 -7.48
C GLN A 43 -10.07 10.93 -6.00
N GLY A 44 -10.28 12.20 -5.66
CA GLY A 44 -10.47 12.66 -4.30
C GLY A 44 -9.78 14.01 -4.02
N PRO A 45 -9.93 14.55 -2.80
CA PRO A 45 -9.35 15.83 -2.41
C PRO A 45 -7.82 15.87 -2.58
N SER A 46 -7.28 17.03 -2.94
CA SER A 46 -5.82 17.24 -2.99
C SER A 46 -5.28 17.94 -1.74
N THR A 47 -6.17 18.28 -0.81
CA THR A 47 -5.87 19.00 0.44
C THR A 47 -6.44 18.22 1.60
N VAL A 48 -5.63 18.04 2.63
CA VAL A 48 -5.97 17.35 3.88
C VAL A 48 -5.59 18.26 5.04
N TYR A 49 -6.49 18.41 6.01
CA TYR A 49 -6.24 19.05 7.30
C TYR A 49 -6.21 17.98 8.40
N LEU A 50 -5.17 18.02 9.24
CA LEU A 50 -5.00 17.09 10.35
C LEU A 50 -6.02 17.33 11.47
N SER A 51 -6.42 18.59 11.68
CA SER A 51 -7.31 19.02 12.76
C SER A 51 -8.68 18.34 12.76
N ASN A 52 -9.28 18.07 11.60
CA ASN A 52 -10.40 17.15 11.43
C ASN A 52 -10.72 16.98 9.94
N GLY A 53 -11.24 15.83 9.54
CA GLY A 53 -11.78 15.64 8.20
C GLY A 53 -11.86 14.18 7.79
N ALA A 54 -12.86 13.87 6.95
CA ALA A 54 -13.01 12.60 6.27
C ALA A 54 -12.78 12.83 4.77
N TYR A 55 -11.79 12.13 4.21
CA TYR A 55 -11.32 12.31 2.84
C TYR A 55 -11.51 11.00 2.09
N THR A 56 -12.50 10.96 1.22
CA THR A 56 -12.78 9.78 0.39
C THR A 56 -11.97 9.83 -0.89
N TYR A 57 -11.30 8.72 -1.18
CA TYR A 57 -10.51 8.50 -2.38
C TYR A 57 -11.05 7.30 -3.13
N THR A 58 -11.05 7.38 -4.47
CA THR A 58 -11.60 6.33 -5.34
C THR A 58 -10.65 6.07 -6.50
N VAL A 59 -10.51 4.79 -6.85
CA VAL A 59 -9.90 4.36 -8.10
C VAL A 59 -10.91 3.53 -8.87
N SER A 60 -11.09 3.86 -10.15
CA SER A 60 -11.98 3.14 -11.07
C SER A 60 -11.17 2.52 -12.20
N GLY A 61 -11.77 1.55 -12.90
CA GLY A 61 -11.13 0.91 -14.06
C GLY A 61 -10.06 -0.12 -13.68
N LEU A 62 -10.14 -0.71 -12.49
CA LEU A 62 -9.18 -1.73 -12.03
C LEU A 62 -9.32 -3.07 -12.76
N GLY A 63 -10.45 -3.27 -13.47
CA GLY A 63 -10.73 -4.47 -14.26
C GLY A 63 -10.77 -5.75 -13.42
N ASN A 64 -10.79 -6.90 -14.10
CA ASN A 64 -10.90 -8.22 -13.46
C ASN A 64 -9.56 -8.76 -12.91
N LYS A 65 -8.46 -8.04 -13.11
CA LYS A 65 -7.11 -8.44 -12.68
C LYS A 65 -6.62 -7.65 -11.45
N PHE A 66 -7.55 -7.03 -10.73
CA PHE A 66 -7.19 -6.32 -9.51
C PHE A 66 -6.83 -7.34 -8.43
N PRO A 67 -5.66 -7.22 -7.80
CA PRO A 67 -5.20 -8.28 -6.93
C PRO A 67 -5.95 -8.25 -5.60
N ALA A 68 -6.20 -9.44 -5.05
CA ALA A 68 -6.96 -9.61 -3.81
C ALA A 68 -6.19 -9.13 -2.56
N ASP A 69 -4.88 -9.00 -2.67
CA ASP A 69 -3.98 -8.50 -1.62
C ASP A 69 -3.75 -6.98 -1.71
N ALA A 70 -4.56 -6.26 -2.50
CA ALA A 70 -4.34 -4.84 -2.68
C ALA A 70 -4.51 -4.04 -1.38
N ILE A 71 -3.70 -2.98 -1.25
CA ILE A 71 -3.59 -2.14 -0.07
C ILE A 71 -3.65 -0.68 -0.50
N TRP A 72 -4.40 0.10 0.27
CA TRP A 72 -4.30 1.55 0.28
C TRP A 72 -3.18 1.96 1.22
N SER A 73 -2.24 2.77 0.75
CA SER A 73 -1.07 3.18 1.53
C SER A 73 -0.90 4.70 1.52
N ILE A 74 -0.70 5.29 2.69
CA ILE A 74 -0.32 6.69 2.88
C ILE A 74 1.19 6.73 3.13
N GLY A 75 1.91 7.42 2.24
CA GLY A 75 3.35 7.61 2.35
C GLY A 75 3.71 8.45 3.57
N GLY A 76 4.59 7.92 4.42
CA GLY A 76 5.01 8.52 5.69
C GLY A 76 6.15 7.69 6.28
N ASN A 77 6.60 8.05 7.48
CA ASN A 77 7.54 7.23 8.25
C ASN A 77 7.02 7.06 9.69
N PRO A 78 6.29 5.98 10.00
CA PRO A 78 5.97 4.84 9.13
C PRO A 78 4.87 5.14 8.09
N SER A 79 4.82 4.35 7.01
CA SER A 79 3.65 4.35 6.12
C SER A 79 2.44 3.73 6.83
N ILE A 80 1.26 4.31 6.65
CA ILE A 80 0.01 3.72 7.14
C ILE A 80 -0.65 2.96 6.00
N GLN A 81 -1.13 1.74 6.29
CA GLN A 81 -1.68 0.82 5.30
C GLN A 81 -3.05 0.31 5.71
N PHE A 82 -3.95 0.17 4.74
CA PHE A 82 -5.30 -0.31 4.92
C PHE A 82 -5.65 -1.34 3.84
N PRO A 83 -6.26 -2.48 4.20
CA PRO A 83 -6.66 -3.47 3.21
C PRO A 83 -7.72 -2.88 2.26
N VAL A 84 -7.64 -3.23 0.99
CA VAL A 84 -8.66 -2.85 0.02
C VAL A 84 -9.91 -3.72 0.23
N SER A 85 -11.07 -3.07 0.32
CA SER A 85 -12.35 -3.79 0.22
C SER A 85 -12.53 -4.33 -1.19
N ALA A 86 -13.23 -5.46 -1.33
CA ALA A 86 -13.50 -6.08 -2.62
C ALA A 86 -14.02 -5.04 -3.64
N PRO A 87 -13.39 -4.90 -4.82
CA PRO A 87 -13.82 -3.92 -5.80
C PRO A 87 -15.26 -4.16 -6.23
N VAL A 88 -16.05 -3.08 -6.31
CA VAL A 88 -17.42 -3.08 -6.81
C VAL A 88 -17.40 -2.48 -8.20
N ASN A 89 -17.83 -3.23 -9.22
CA ASN A 89 -17.83 -2.79 -10.62
C ASN A 89 -16.46 -2.25 -11.09
N GLY A 90 -15.37 -2.92 -10.70
CA GLY A 90 -14.00 -2.53 -11.06
C GLY A 90 -13.54 -1.23 -10.41
N SER A 91 -14.19 -0.79 -9.33
CA SER A 91 -13.81 0.39 -8.56
C SER A 91 -13.59 0.04 -7.09
N THR A 92 -12.68 0.74 -6.44
CA THR A 92 -12.46 0.66 -5.00
C THR A 92 -12.35 2.05 -4.40
N SER A 93 -12.76 2.19 -3.15
CA SER A 93 -12.75 3.45 -2.42
C SER A 93 -12.28 3.23 -0.99
N ILE A 94 -11.71 4.28 -0.41
CA ILE A 94 -11.38 4.35 1.01
C ILE A 94 -11.65 5.75 1.53
N THR A 95 -12.04 5.85 2.79
CA THR A 95 -12.15 7.12 3.50
C THR A 95 -11.08 7.17 4.57
N PHE A 96 -10.19 8.15 4.46
CA PHE A 96 -9.19 8.44 5.48
C PHE A 96 -9.66 9.57 6.39
N SER A 97 -9.28 9.49 7.64
CA SER A 97 -9.31 10.59 8.59
C SER A 97 -8.07 11.49 8.42
N GLY A 98 -8.15 12.74 8.89
CA GLY A 98 -6.97 13.61 8.99
C GLY A 98 -5.83 12.95 9.79
N THR A 99 -6.16 12.18 10.84
CA THR A 99 -5.18 11.47 11.67
C THR A 99 -4.42 10.37 10.93
N ASP A 100 -4.97 9.81 9.86
CA ASP A 100 -4.25 8.81 9.05
C ASP A 100 -3.06 9.43 8.28
N PHE A 101 -3.00 10.76 8.18
CA PHE A 101 -1.87 11.49 7.60
C PHE A 101 -0.87 12.00 8.66
N ALA A 102 -1.13 11.76 9.95
CA ALA A 102 -0.31 12.28 11.05
C ALA A 102 1.01 11.51 11.27
N SER A 103 1.27 10.42 10.53
CA SER A 103 2.53 9.64 10.61
C SER A 103 3.76 10.34 10.01
N GLY A 104 3.71 11.66 9.83
CA GLY A 104 4.84 12.49 9.43
C GLY A 104 4.52 13.97 9.45
N PRO A 105 5.50 14.85 9.16
CA PRO A 105 5.29 16.30 9.10
C PRO A 105 4.20 16.69 8.08
N ALA A 106 3.53 17.82 8.34
CA ALA A 106 2.71 18.48 7.34
C ALA A 106 3.52 18.74 6.04
N GLY A 107 2.82 18.78 4.91
CA GLY A 107 3.43 18.94 3.58
C GLY A 107 2.93 17.92 2.56
N LYS A 108 3.74 17.67 1.54
CA LYS A 108 3.40 16.79 0.43
C LYS A 108 3.39 15.32 0.86
N ARG A 109 2.29 14.62 0.59
CA ARG A 109 2.11 13.19 0.85
C ARG A 109 1.61 12.48 -0.39
N PHE A 110 2.00 11.21 -0.54
CA PHE A 110 1.47 10.35 -1.59
C PHE A 110 0.50 9.35 -0.98
N ILE A 111 -0.61 9.15 -1.68
CA ILE A 111 -1.50 8.01 -1.50
C ILE A 111 -1.18 7.04 -2.63
N TYR A 112 -1.09 5.76 -2.30
CA TYR A 112 -0.85 4.69 -3.25
C TYR A 112 -1.96 3.64 -3.15
N LEU A 113 -2.31 3.07 -4.30
CA LEU A 113 -2.98 1.78 -4.38
C LEU A 113 -1.95 0.77 -4.89
N ILE A 114 -1.58 -0.18 -4.05
CA ILE A 114 -0.54 -1.18 -4.34
C ILE A 114 -1.13 -2.59 -4.23
N GLY A 115 -0.51 -3.56 -4.89
CA GLY A 115 -0.85 -4.97 -4.75
C GLY A 115 0.09 -5.85 -5.57
N THR A 116 -0.04 -7.17 -5.43
CA THR A 116 0.86 -8.11 -6.12
C THR A 116 0.21 -8.59 -7.42
N THR A 117 0.88 -8.38 -8.55
CA THR A 117 0.43 -8.88 -9.86
C THR A 117 0.71 -10.37 -10.03
N ASP A 118 0.09 -11.02 -11.03
CA ASP A 118 0.23 -12.47 -11.32
C ASP A 118 1.69 -12.92 -11.53
N ASP A 119 2.59 -12.00 -11.89
CA ASP A 119 4.04 -12.23 -12.04
C ASP A 119 4.80 -12.16 -10.70
N GLY A 120 4.10 -11.99 -9.58
CA GLY A 120 4.66 -11.91 -8.23
C GLY A 120 5.31 -10.56 -7.89
N LEU A 121 5.11 -9.53 -8.72
CA LEU A 121 5.68 -8.20 -8.48
C LEU A 121 4.72 -7.31 -7.70
N ILE A 122 5.26 -6.56 -6.74
CA ILE A 122 4.51 -5.46 -6.12
C ILE A 122 4.39 -4.34 -7.15
N THR A 123 3.15 -4.01 -7.49
CA THR A 123 2.81 -3.01 -8.50
C THR A 123 2.08 -1.85 -7.86
N ILE A 124 2.45 -0.62 -8.24
CA ILE A 124 1.66 0.58 -7.94
C ILE A 124 0.63 0.72 -9.06
N PHE A 125 -0.65 0.55 -8.71
CA PHE A 125 -1.77 0.64 -9.65
C PHE A 125 -2.26 2.07 -9.83
N ALA A 126 -2.17 2.86 -8.75
CA ALA A 126 -2.58 4.26 -8.77
C ALA A 126 -1.78 5.05 -7.71
N THR A 127 -1.56 6.33 -7.98
CA THR A 127 -0.93 7.25 -7.04
C THR A 127 -1.59 8.62 -7.09
N LYS A 128 -1.55 9.35 -5.97
CA LYS A 128 -1.97 10.74 -5.89
C LYS A 128 -1.14 11.49 -4.87
N LEU A 129 -0.69 12.67 -5.25
CA LEU A 129 -0.09 13.64 -4.35
C LEU A 129 -1.19 14.48 -3.68
N VAL A 130 -1.09 14.65 -2.37
CA VAL A 130 -1.93 15.54 -1.56
C VAL A 130 -1.06 16.47 -0.72
N ASN A 131 -1.60 17.64 -0.37
CA ASN A 131 -0.99 18.58 0.55
C ASN A 131 -1.66 18.45 1.92
N VAL A 132 -0.87 18.15 2.94
CA VAL A 132 -1.32 17.99 4.32
C VAL A 132 -0.98 19.25 5.12
N TYR A 133 -1.96 19.79 5.82
CA TYR A 133 -1.86 20.97 6.67
C TYR A 133 -2.28 20.61 8.10
N ASN A 134 -1.75 21.34 9.08
CA ASN A 134 -2.20 21.23 10.48
C ASN A 134 -3.59 21.84 10.64
#